data_AF-A0A955XZD3-F1
#
_entry.id   AF-A0A955XZD3-F1
#
_cell.length_a   1.000
_cell.length_b   1.000
_cell.length_c   1.000
_cell.angle_alpha   90.00
_cell.angle_beta   90.00
_cell.angle_gamma   90.00
#
_symmetry.space_group_name_H-M   'P 1'
#
loop_
_entity.id
_entity.type
_entity.pdbx_description
1 polymer ?
#
loop_
_entity_poly.entity_id
_entity_poly.type
_entity_poly.pdbx_seq_one_letter_code
_entity_poly.pdbx_strand_id
1 'polypeptide(L)'
;MTVRNLLLSSILVLGACSGDKDADGDGLTNAQERDLGTSKREVDTDGDGCNDNWEVAGGSDATDPSSLLYDGLWPCQNDKDIMGSALDDFGANAVRSQPVARVIGRDQFGNEVDIYDFAGHGKPIVIDVSAAWCGPCKATAMWLEGDGEVVDGYQFLQQWDNVRQAVHAGDVYWITFIAENENGGNPGGPTVEDWYDQFPFEKVPVVADREKRFTQWMGLEAFPTMMWINTDMTIEAYQPGDNTRGLQRLSEHLAGN
;
A
#
# COMPACT_ATOMS: atom_id res chain seq x y z
N MET A 1 -27.78 50.41 -30.88
CA MET A 1 -28.17 49.24 -30.07
C MET A 1 -26.91 48.73 -29.39
N THR A 2 -26.86 48.95 -28.09
CA THR A 2 -25.63 48.99 -27.29
C THR A 2 -25.34 47.62 -26.69
N VAL A 3 -24.05 47.27 -26.70
CA VAL A 3 -23.44 46.04 -26.17
C VAL A 3 -23.87 45.80 -24.72
N ARG A 4 -24.25 44.57 -24.36
CA ARG A 4 -24.56 44.18 -22.99
C ARG A 4 -23.59 43.07 -22.56
N ASN A 5 -22.62 43.47 -21.74
CA ASN A 5 -21.65 42.64 -21.02
C ASN A 5 -22.34 41.42 -20.38
N LEU A 6 -21.89 40.22 -20.72
CA LEU A 6 -22.03 39.06 -19.84
C LEU A 6 -20.81 39.03 -18.92
N LEU A 7 -21.00 39.48 -17.68
CA LEU A 7 -20.10 39.12 -16.59
C LEU A 7 -20.35 37.64 -16.29
N LEU A 8 -19.35 36.79 -16.52
CA LEU A 8 -19.30 35.47 -15.90
C LEU A 8 -19.27 35.71 -14.38
N SER A 9 -20.35 35.35 -13.71
CA SER A 9 -20.34 35.30 -12.26
C SER A 9 -19.46 34.10 -11.88
N SER A 10 -18.25 34.40 -11.45
CA SER A 10 -17.39 33.45 -10.75
C SER A 10 -18.21 32.83 -9.62
N ILE A 11 -18.49 31.53 -9.74
CA ILE A 11 -18.92 30.71 -8.60
C ILE A 11 -17.68 30.60 -7.73
N LEU A 12 -17.53 31.58 -6.83
CA LEU A 12 -16.75 31.42 -5.62
C LEU A 12 -17.45 30.28 -4.87
N VAL A 13 -16.80 29.13 -4.76
CA VAL A 13 -17.19 28.12 -3.78
C VAL A 13 -17.01 28.80 -2.43
N LEU A 14 -18.08 29.44 -1.97
CA LEU A 14 -18.25 29.83 -0.58
C LEU A 14 -18.14 28.52 0.19
N GLY A 15 -17.00 28.32 0.85
CA GLY A 15 -16.90 27.41 1.98
C GLY A 15 -18.06 27.74 2.89
N ALA A 16 -19.04 26.85 2.90
CA ALA A 16 -20.14 26.93 3.83
C ALA A 16 -19.52 26.84 5.22
N CYS A 17 -19.66 27.92 5.98
CA CYS A 17 -19.53 27.89 7.42
C CYS A 17 -20.64 26.96 7.96
N SER A 18 -20.36 25.67 8.04
CA SER A 18 -21.10 24.76 8.92
C SER A 18 -20.49 24.90 10.31
N GLY A 19 -21.31 25.29 11.29
CA GLY A 19 -20.88 25.64 12.64
C GLY A 19 -20.35 24.50 13.51
N ASP A 20 -20.09 23.32 12.95
CA ASP A 20 -19.46 22.22 13.66
C ASP A 20 -17.98 22.18 13.27
N LYS A 21 -17.13 22.55 14.24
CA LYS A 21 -15.68 22.48 14.10
C LYS A 21 -15.27 21.02 13.88
N ASP A 22 -14.12 20.82 13.27
CA ASP A 22 -13.33 19.60 13.33
C ASP A 22 -12.10 19.99 14.15
N ALA A 23 -11.93 19.39 15.33
CA ALA A 23 -11.03 19.94 16.36
C ALA A 23 -9.66 19.28 16.37
N ASP A 24 -9.54 18.04 15.92
CA ASP A 24 -8.31 17.28 15.72
C ASP A 24 -7.92 17.15 14.25
N GLY A 25 -8.84 17.41 13.31
CA GLY A 25 -8.54 17.49 11.88
C GLY A 25 -8.61 16.14 11.17
N ASP A 26 -9.32 15.17 11.74
CA ASP A 26 -9.42 13.80 11.24
C ASP A 26 -10.46 13.66 10.09
N GLY A 27 -11.27 14.71 9.88
CA GLY A 27 -12.31 14.80 8.85
C GLY A 27 -13.74 14.58 9.36
N LEU A 28 -13.92 14.19 10.62
CA LEU A 28 -15.20 14.18 11.31
C LEU A 28 -15.45 15.52 12.02
N THR A 29 -16.67 16.02 11.93
CA THR A 29 -17.06 17.19 12.73
C THR A 29 -17.28 16.78 14.18
N ASN A 30 -17.07 17.73 15.10
CA ASN A 30 -17.38 17.62 16.53
C ASN A 30 -18.80 17.12 16.82
N ALA A 31 -19.75 17.30 15.91
CA ALA A 31 -21.10 16.78 16.01
C ALA A 31 -21.18 15.30 15.60
N GLN A 32 -20.53 14.91 14.49
CA GLN A 32 -20.41 13.51 14.07
C GLN A 32 -19.71 12.67 15.13
N GLU A 33 -18.60 13.15 15.66
CA GLU A 33 -17.84 12.42 16.69
C GLU A 33 -18.67 12.17 17.94
N ARG A 34 -19.45 13.17 18.38
CA ARG A 34 -20.39 12.99 19.49
C ARG A 34 -21.42 11.89 19.20
N ASP A 35 -21.90 11.81 17.96
CA ASP A 35 -22.95 10.88 17.57
C ASP A 35 -22.39 9.46 17.36
N LEU A 36 -21.10 9.35 17.00
CA LEU A 36 -20.35 8.10 16.84
C LEU A 36 -19.76 7.59 18.18
N GLY A 37 -19.60 8.46 19.17
CA GLY A 37 -18.95 8.13 20.44
C GLY A 37 -17.44 8.33 20.45
N THR A 38 -16.90 8.96 19.41
CA THR A 38 -15.47 9.23 19.25
C THR A 38 -15.04 10.56 19.89
N SER A 39 -13.73 10.78 19.96
CA SER A 39 -13.06 11.84 20.72
C SER A 39 -12.72 13.04 19.85
N LYS A 40 -13.40 14.16 20.09
CA LYS A 40 -13.23 15.50 19.47
C LYS A 40 -11.84 16.12 19.47
N ARG A 41 -10.84 15.43 19.99
CA ARG A 41 -9.50 15.96 20.22
C ARG A 41 -8.43 14.92 19.88
N GLU A 42 -8.82 13.74 19.44
CA GLU A 42 -7.95 12.63 19.16
C GLU A 42 -8.35 12.10 17.78
N VAL A 43 -7.43 12.20 16.83
CA VAL A 43 -7.61 11.73 15.45
C VAL A 43 -7.94 10.23 15.37
N ASP A 44 -7.58 9.49 16.42
CA ASP A 44 -7.71 8.05 16.62
C ASP A 44 -8.12 7.86 18.09
N THR A 45 -9.40 7.53 18.29
CA THR A 45 -10.04 7.50 19.60
C THR A 45 -9.64 6.29 20.43
N ASP A 46 -9.47 5.13 19.80
CA ASP A 46 -9.20 3.88 20.50
C ASP A 46 -7.72 3.49 20.53
N GLY A 47 -6.90 4.19 19.74
CA GLY A 47 -5.45 4.12 19.74
C GLY A 47 -4.90 2.93 18.96
N ASP A 48 -5.65 2.37 18.01
CA ASP A 48 -5.20 1.25 17.18
C ASP A 48 -4.31 1.66 15.99
N GLY A 49 -4.20 2.97 15.74
CA GLY A 49 -3.38 3.57 14.69
C GLY A 49 -4.14 3.91 13.41
N CYS A 50 -5.43 3.62 13.32
CA CYS A 50 -6.35 4.07 12.29
C CYS A 50 -7.12 5.30 12.77
N ASN A 51 -7.43 6.22 11.86
CA ASN A 51 -8.16 7.43 12.21
C ASN A 51 -9.68 7.18 12.19
N ASP A 52 -10.42 7.83 13.10
CA ASP A 52 -11.84 7.56 13.29
C ASP A 52 -12.65 7.71 11.99
N ASN A 53 -12.33 8.72 11.17
CA ASN A 53 -12.98 8.93 9.88
C ASN A 53 -12.77 7.76 8.90
N TRP A 54 -11.55 7.21 8.77
CA TRP A 54 -11.27 6.07 7.89
C TRP A 54 -11.98 4.81 8.38
N GLU A 55 -11.98 4.59 9.68
CA GLU A 55 -12.68 3.47 10.31
C GLU A 55 -14.17 3.50 10.04
N VAL A 56 -14.82 4.64 10.30
CA VAL A 56 -16.24 4.85 10.03
C VAL A 56 -16.55 4.71 8.54
N ALA A 57 -15.68 5.20 7.67
CA ALA A 57 -15.83 5.05 6.21
C ALA A 57 -15.64 3.59 5.75
N GLY A 58 -14.76 2.85 6.40
CA GLY A 58 -14.48 1.42 6.18
C GLY A 58 -15.50 0.48 6.82
N GLY A 59 -16.30 0.98 7.76
CA GLY A 59 -17.31 0.22 8.49
C GLY A 59 -16.78 -0.49 9.74
N SER A 60 -15.60 -0.12 10.23
CA SER A 60 -15.11 -0.51 11.56
C SER A 60 -15.65 0.41 12.66
N ASP A 61 -15.52 -0.03 13.91
CA ASP A 61 -15.90 0.71 15.11
C ASP A 61 -14.69 1.44 15.69
N ALA A 62 -14.62 2.75 15.47
CA ALA A 62 -13.55 3.64 15.93
C ALA A 62 -13.48 3.84 17.47
N THR A 63 -14.19 3.02 18.23
CA THR A 63 -14.14 3.02 19.70
C THR A 63 -13.70 1.66 20.26
N ASP A 64 -13.41 0.69 19.38
CA ASP A 64 -12.97 -0.65 19.72
C ASP A 64 -11.67 -0.98 18.96
N PRO A 65 -10.51 -1.00 19.64
CA PRO A 65 -9.21 -1.20 18.98
C PRO A 65 -9.01 -2.63 18.46
N SER A 66 -10.01 -3.50 18.61
CA SER A 66 -10.05 -4.83 17.99
C SER A 66 -10.91 -4.90 16.73
N SER A 67 -11.64 -3.82 16.41
CA SER A 67 -12.41 -3.65 15.19
C SER A 67 -11.53 -3.07 14.09
N LEU A 68 -10.75 -3.91 13.42
CA LEU A 68 -9.76 -3.44 12.45
C LEU A 68 -10.35 -2.96 11.12
N LEU A 69 -9.74 -1.93 10.53
CA LEU A 69 -10.09 -1.38 9.21
C LEU A 69 -9.90 -2.40 8.06
N TYR A 70 -8.84 -3.21 8.16
CA TYR A 70 -8.43 -4.14 7.11
C TYR A 70 -8.64 -5.59 7.55
N ASP A 71 -9.35 -6.37 6.73
CA ASP A 71 -9.59 -7.80 6.99
C ASP A 71 -8.26 -8.60 7.01
N GLY A 72 -7.26 -8.10 6.29
CA GLY A 72 -5.92 -8.68 6.25
C GLY A 72 -5.00 -8.30 7.42
N LEU A 73 -5.49 -7.56 8.42
CA LEU A 73 -4.69 -7.10 9.57
C LEU A 73 -3.52 -6.20 9.15
N TRP A 74 -3.68 -5.46 8.05
CA TRP A 74 -2.69 -4.48 7.61
C TRP A 74 -2.60 -3.35 8.64
N PRO A 75 -1.40 -2.77 8.85
CA PRO A 75 -1.28 -1.61 9.71
C PRO A 75 -2.07 -0.42 9.14
N CYS A 76 -2.32 0.58 9.97
CA CYS A 76 -2.75 1.92 9.57
C CYS A 76 -1.68 2.96 9.92
N GLN A 77 -1.76 4.14 9.32
CA GLN A 77 -0.91 5.28 9.67
C GLN A 77 -1.69 6.60 9.61
N ASN A 78 -2.02 7.18 10.77
CA ASN A 78 -2.73 8.45 10.91
C ASN A 78 -2.07 9.62 10.14
N ASP A 79 -0.73 9.63 10.03
CA ASP A 79 0.00 10.69 9.33
C ASP A 79 0.21 10.42 7.82
N LYS A 80 -0.38 9.35 7.25
CA LYS A 80 -0.10 8.94 5.86
C LYS A 80 -0.38 10.02 4.82
N ASP A 81 -1.39 10.86 5.08
CA ASP A 81 -1.82 11.93 4.18
C ASP A 81 -0.83 13.10 4.10
N ILE A 82 0.08 13.24 5.08
CA ILE A 82 1.14 14.25 5.09
C ILE A 82 2.53 13.67 4.77
N MET A 83 2.69 12.34 4.79
CA MET A 83 3.95 11.64 4.48
C MET A 83 4.17 11.43 2.98
N GLY A 84 3.11 11.25 2.20
CA GLY A 84 3.18 10.94 0.77
C GLY A 84 3.17 12.14 -0.15
N SER A 85 3.48 11.90 -1.43
CA SER A 85 3.02 12.80 -2.49
C SER A 85 1.49 12.87 -2.48
N ALA A 86 0.92 13.91 -3.09
CA ALA A 86 -0.52 13.93 -3.33
C ALA A 86 -0.93 12.62 -4.02
N LEU A 87 -2.08 12.06 -3.63
CA LEU A 87 -2.65 10.90 -4.30
C LEU A 87 -2.55 11.10 -5.81
N ASP A 88 -2.08 10.07 -6.50
CA ASP A 88 -1.99 10.06 -7.96
C ASP A 88 -0.98 11.02 -8.60
N ASP A 89 -0.16 11.73 -7.82
CA ASP A 89 1.03 12.43 -8.32
C ASP A 89 2.25 11.49 -8.29
N PHE A 90 2.44 10.79 -9.41
CA PHE A 90 3.56 9.89 -9.64
C PHE A 90 4.84 10.64 -10.06
N GLY A 91 4.76 11.92 -10.43
CA GLY A 91 5.94 12.68 -10.87
C GLY A 91 6.74 12.00 -12.00
N ALA A 92 8.07 12.04 -11.88
CA ALA A 92 8.99 11.32 -12.76
C ALA A 92 9.18 9.85 -12.31
N ASN A 93 9.67 9.00 -13.21
CA ASN A 93 9.88 7.57 -12.95
C ASN A 93 10.65 7.29 -11.66
N ALA A 94 10.50 6.07 -11.13
CA ALA A 94 11.18 5.59 -9.94
C ALA A 94 12.71 5.72 -10.03
N VAL A 95 13.31 6.47 -9.09
CA VAL A 95 14.76 6.64 -8.92
C VAL A 95 15.13 6.43 -7.46
N ARG A 96 16.28 5.80 -7.20
CA ARG A 96 16.81 5.60 -5.84
C ARG A 96 16.90 6.93 -5.08
N SER A 97 16.64 6.87 -3.77
CA SER A 97 16.68 7.98 -2.81
C SER A 97 15.59 9.05 -3.00
N GLN A 98 14.60 8.80 -3.85
CA GLN A 98 13.38 9.60 -3.90
C GLN A 98 12.26 8.94 -3.09
N PRO A 99 11.23 9.70 -2.66
CA PRO A 99 10.03 9.13 -2.06
C PRO A 99 9.33 8.16 -3.01
N VAL A 100 8.80 7.05 -2.49
CA VAL A 100 7.93 6.17 -3.28
C VAL A 100 6.65 6.91 -3.67
N ALA A 101 6.12 6.69 -4.88
CA ALA A 101 4.83 7.27 -5.25
C ALA A 101 3.71 6.60 -4.46
N ARG A 102 2.78 7.40 -3.92
CA ARG A 102 1.60 6.89 -3.21
C ARG A 102 0.66 6.18 -4.18
N VAL A 103 0.22 4.98 -3.83
CA VAL A 103 -0.75 4.19 -4.59
C VAL A 103 -1.72 3.52 -3.62
N ILE A 104 -2.99 3.52 -4.00
CA ILE A 104 -4.05 2.76 -3.35
C ILE A 104 -4.49 1.66 -4.32
N GLY A 105 -4.59 0.43 -3.82
CA GLY A 105 -5.08 -0.68 -4.63
C GLY A 105 -5.98 -1.62 -3.84
N ARG A 106 -6.86 -2.31 -4.56
CA ARG A 106 -7.73 -3.31 -3.96
C ARG A 106 -6.93 -4.57 -3.64
N ASP A 107 -7.05 -5.07 -2.42
CA ASP A 107 -6.40 -6.30 -1.97
C ASP A 107 -7.25 -7.55 -2.22
N GLN A 108 -6.77 -8.70 -1.74
CA GLN A 108 -7.44 -10.00 -1.85
C GLN A 108 -8.73 -10.12 -1.02
N PHE A 109 -8.91 -9.28 0.00
CA PHE A 109 -10.11 -9.28 0.85
C PHE A 109 -11.14 -8.26 0.35
N GLY A 110 -10.72 -7.39 -0.55
CA GLY A 110 -11.54 -6.39 -1.19
C GLY A 110 -11.44 -5.01 -0.55
N ASN A 111 -10.52 -4.81 0.39
CA ASN A 111 -10.20 -3.52 0.98
C ASN A 111 -9.36 -2.69 0.01
N GLU A 112 -9.50 -1.36 0.05
CA GLU A 112 -8.64 -0.43 -0.68
C GLU A 112 -7.44 -0.07 0.21
N VAL A 113 -6.29 -0.67 -0.07
CA VAL A 113 -5.08 -0.59 0.77
C VAL A 113 -4.17 0.52 0.25
N ASP A 114 -3.80 1.44 1.14
CA ASP A 114 -2.79 2.46 0.87
C ASP A 114 -1.40 1.96 1.28
N ILE A 115 -0.41 2.02 0.39
CA ILE A 115 0.94 1.60 0.74
C ILE A 115 1.57 2.46 1.86
N TYR A 116 1.09 3.69 2.07
CA TYR A 116 1.56 4.54 3.15
C TYR A 116 1.00 4.17 4.52
N ASP A 117 0.01 3.29 4.60
CA ASP A 117 -0.40 2.71 5.88
C ASP A 117 0.71 1.85 6.52
N PHE A 118 1.67 1.38 5.70
CA PHE A 118 2.86 0.63 6.14
C PHE A 118 4.02 1.56 6.56
N ALA A 119 3.88 2.88 6.45
CA ALA A 119 4.91 3.85 6.81
C ALA A 119 4.99 4.07 8.34
N GLY A 120 6.17 4.41 8.84
CA GLY A 120 6.34 4.86 10.24
C GLY A 120 6.34 3.75 11.30
N HIS A 121 6.22 2.48 10.91
CA HIS A 121 6.23 1.32 11.83
C HIS A 121 7.64 0.78 12.13
N GLY A 122 8.69 1.49 11.72
CA GLY A 122 10.08 1.11 11.97
C GLY A 122 10.57 -0.11 11.18
N LYS A 123 9.80 -0.56 10.18
CA LYS A 123 10.09 -1.74 9.36
C LYS A 123 10.30 -1.33 7.89
N PRO A 124 11.31 -1.88 7.19
CA PRO A 124 11.42 -1.69 5.76
C PRO A 124 10.27 -2.37 5.03
N ILE A 125 9.99 -1.90 3.80
CA ILE A 125 8.95 -2.43 2.94
C ILE A 125 9.59 -2.99 1.67
N VAL A 126 9.14 -4.17 1.24
CA VAL A 126 9.42 -4.74 -0.07
C VAL A 126 8.16 -4.69 -0.90
N ILE A 127 8.25 -4.06 -2.07
CA ILE A 127 7.22 -4.17 -3.09
C ILE A 127 7.66 -5.20 -4.12
N ASP A 128 6.91 -6.29 -4.21
CA ASP A 128 7.02 -7.34 -5.20
C ASP A 128 6.02 -7.10 -6.32
N VAL A 129 6.49 -6.58 -7.45
CA VAL A 129 5.65 -6.43 -8.63
C VAL A 129 5.67 -7.72 -9.44
N SER A 130 4.51 -8.36 -9.52
CA SER A 130 4.31 -9.68 -10.10
C SER A 130 3.17 -9.69 -11.13
N ALA A 131 3.07 -10.77 -11.90
CA ALA A 131 2.00 -11.00 -12.86
C ALA A 131 1.38 -12.38 -12.63
N ALA A 132 0.05 -12.50 -12.74
CA ALA A 132 -0.65 -13.75 -12.45
C ALA A 132 -0.18 -14.90 -13.35
N TRP A 133 0.17 -14.65 -14.62
CA TRP A 133 0.69 -15.68 -15.53
C TRP A 133 2.18 -16.02 -15.34
N CYS A 134 2.91 -15.24 -14.53
CA CYS A 134 4.37 -15.29 -14.48
C CYS A 134 4.87 -16.45 -13.58
N GLY A 135 5.48 -17.46 -14.21
CA GLY A 135 6.07 -18.61 -13.51
C GLY A 135 7.09 -18.24 -12.42
N PRO A 136 8.11 -17.39 -12.71
CA PRO A 136 9.04 -16.92 -11.67
C PRO A 136 8.36 -16.20 -10.50
N CYS A 137 7.26 -15.49 -10.76
CA CYS A 137 6.50 -14.78 -9.74
C CYS A 137 5.79 -15.77 -8.81
N LYS A 138 5.14 -16.79 -9.38
CA LYS A 138 4.55 -17.90 -8.61
C LYS A 138 5.61 -18.62 -7.78
N ALA A 139 6.81 -18.85 -8.32
CA ALA A 139 7.91 -19.47 -7.58
C ALA A 139 8.35 -18.63 -6.37
N THR A 140 8.43 -17.30 -6.52
CA THR A 140 8.70 -16.40 -5.38
C THR A 140 7.58 -16.44 -4.34
N ALA A 141 6.31 -16.43 -4.77
CA ALA A 141 5.18 -16.53 -3.86
C ALA A 141 5.16 -17.84 -3.06
N MET A 142 5.42 -18.97 -3.72
CA MET A 142 5.55 -20.29 -3.07
C MET A 142 6.72 -20.32 -2.09
N TRP A 143 7.87 -19.76 -2.47
CA TRP A 143 9.02 -19.65 -1.57
C TRP A 143 8.69 -18.80 -0.34
N LEU A 144 7.92 -17.72 -0.51
CA LEU A 144 7.56 -16.82 0.57
C LEU A 144 6.53 -17.42 1.52
N GLU A 145 5.50 -18.11 0.99
CA GLU A 145 4.46 -18.80 1.77
C GLU A 145 5.00 -20.01 2.53
N GLY A 146 5.77 -20.87 1.85
CA GLY A 146 6.23 -22.14 2.40
C GLY A 146 7.34 -22.02 3.45
N ASP A 147 7.87 -23.18 3.85
CA ASP A 147 9.00 -23.33 4.76
C ASP A 147 10.37 -23.13 4.08
N GLY A 148 10.38 -22.68 2.83
CA GLY A 148 11.57 -22.54 1.99
C GLY A 148 11.77 -23.69 0.98
N GLU A 149 10.80 -24.62 0.89
CA GLU A 149 10.74 -25.52 -0.26
C GLU A 149 10.47 -24.73 -1.54
N VAL A 150 11.38 -24.89 -2.50
CA VAL A 150 11.42 -24.15 -3.76
C VAL A 150 11.16 -25.11 -4.91
N VAL A 151 10.43 -24.61 -5.91
CA VAL A 151 10.17 -25.35 -7.14
C VAL A 151 11.49 -25.62 -7.87
N ASP A 152 11.59 -26.79 -8.51
CA ASP A 152 12.78 -27.16 -9.28
C ASP A 152 13.10 -26.07 -10.34
N GLY A 153 14.35 -25.59 -10.34
CA GLY A 153 14.79 -24.45 -11.15
C GLY A 153 14.83 -23.11 -10.41
N TYR A 154 14.26 -23.02 -9.21
CA TYR A 154 14.24 -21.81 -8.37
C TYR A 154 14.98 -21.96 -7.04
N GLN A 155 15.87 -22.96 -6.94
CA GLN A 155 16.66 -23.21 -5.73
C GLN A 155 17.50 -22.03 -5.27
N PHE A 156 17.86 -21.13 -6.19
CA PHE A 156 18.62 -19.93 -5.87
C PHE A 156 17.89 -18.99 -4.89
N LEU A 157 16.55 -19.05 -4.79
CA LEU A 157 15.80 -18.21 -3.83
C LEU A 157 16.18 -18.50 -2.37
N GLN A 158 16.60 -19.74 -2.06
CA GLN A 158 17.03 -20.14 -0.70
C GLN A 158 18.23 -19.35 -0.19
N GLN A 159 19.02 -18.74 -1.08
CA GLN A 159 20.14 -17.90 -0.66
C GLN A 159 19.69 -16.62 0.07
N TRP A 160 18.39 -16.28 -0.01
CA TRP A 160 17.77 -15.13 0.66
C TRP A 160 16.76 -15.54 1.73
N ASP A 161 16.86 -16.77 2.27
CA ASP A 161 15.96 -17.25 3.34
C ASP A 161 15.96 -16.36 4.58
N ASN A 162 17.02 -15.58 4.82
CA ASN A 162 17.01 -14.55 5.87
C ASN A 162 15.97 -13.45 5.61
N VAL A 163 15.73 -13.05 4.35
CA VAL A 163 14.66 -12.12 3.98
C VAL A 163 13.30 -12.76 4.23
N ARG A 164 13.10 -14.01 3.78
CA ARG A 164 11.86 -14.76 4.05
C ARG A 164 11.57 -14.85 5.54
N GLN A 165 12.57 -15.23 6.33
CA GLN A 165 12.46 -15.33 7.78
C GLN A 165 12.11 -13.98 8.42
N ALA A 166 12.66 -12.87 7.92
CA ALA A 166 12.33 -11.54 8.41
C ALA A 166 10.87 -11.15 8.09
N VAL A 167 10.34 -11.51 6.91
CA VAL A 167 8.91 -11.33 6.60
C VAL A 167 8.04 -12.21 7.52
N HIS A 168 8.42 -13.47 7.72
CA HIS A 168 7.73 -14.38 8.65
C HIS A 168 7.78 -13.91 10.11
N ALA A 169 8.87 -13.28 10.54
CA ALA A 169 9.00 -12.68 11.86
C ALA A 169 8.19 -11.38 11.99
N GLY A 170 7.81 -10.76 10.87
CA GLY A 170 7.15 -9.46 10.82
C GLY A 170 8.11 -8.29 10.98
N ASP A 171 9.41 -8.50 10.74
CA ASP A 171 10.46 -7.46 10.75
C ASP A 171 10.50 -6.67 9.43
N VAL A 172 9.93 -7.23 8.35
CA VAL A 172 9.83 -6.63 7.02
C VAL A 172 8.38 -6.73 6.56
N TYR A 173 7.83 -5.63 6.03
CA TYR A 173 6.58 -5.70 5.29
C TYR A 173 6.85 -6.11 3.85
N TRP A 174 6.13 -7.09 3.36
CA TRP A 174 6.18 -7.51 1.97
C TRP A 174 4.82 -7.33 1.34
N ILE A 175 4.73 -6.56 0.26
CA ILE A 175 3.50 -6.25 -0.45
C ILE A 175 3.65 -6.76 -1.89
N THR A 176 2.78 -7.68 -2.31
CA THR A 176 2.78 -8.19 -3.68
C THR A 176 1.78 -7.39 -4.51
N PHE A 177 2.28 -6.62 -5.48
CA PHE A 177 1.46 -5.96 -6.49
C PHE A 177 1.30 -6.85 -7.71
N ILE A 178 0.06 -7.27 -8.00
CA ILE A 178 -0.26 -7.93 -9.26
C ILE A 178 -0.50 -6.85 -10.30
N ALA A 179 0.33 -6.81 -11.33
CA ALA A 179 0.26 -5.86 -12.42
C ALA A 179 -0.52 -6.37 -13.63
N GLU A 180 -0.59 -7.70 -13.78
CA GLU A 180 -1.28 -8.33 -14.89
C GLU A 180 -2.06 -9.56 -14.45
N ASN A 181 -3.27 -9.72 -14.99
CA ASN A 181 -4.07 -10.95 -14.84
C ASN A 181 -3.51 -12.08 -15.71
N GLU A 182 -4.05 -13.30 -15.60
CA GLU A 182 -3.59 -14.50 -16.32
C GLU A 182 -3.51 -14.36 -17.86
N ASN A 183 -4.14 -13.34 -18.45
CA ASN A 183 -4.10 -13.05 -19.89
C ASN A 183 -3.20 -11.87 -20.27
N GLY A 184 -2.43 -11.30 -19.33
CA GLY A 184 -1.62 -10.09 -19.53
C GLY A 184 -2.41 -8.77 -19.47
N GLY A 185 -3.71 -8.83 -19.18
CA GLY A 185 -4.58 -7.67 -19.05
C GLY A 185 -4.48 -7.01 -17.67
N ASN A 186 -5.26 -5.95 -17.45
CA ASN A 186 -5.31 -5.31 -16.13
C ASN A 186 -5.88 -6.27 -15.07
N PRO A 187 -5.31 -6.27 -13.86
CA PRO A 187 -5.77 -7.08 -12.74
C PRO A 187 -7.07 -6.50 -12.18
N GLY A 188 -7.91 -7.37 -11.65
CA GLY A 188 -9.09 -6.98 -10.87
C GLY A 188 -9.16 -7.76 -9.56
N GLY A 189 -10.26 -7.59 -8.83
CA GLY A 189 -10.53 -8.33 -7.59
C GLY A 189 -10.30 -9.84 -7.69
N PRO A 190 -10.96 -10.53 -8.64
CA PRO A 190 -10.77 -11.96 -8.81
C PRO A 190 -9.32 -12.37 -9.08
N THR A 191 -8.50 -11.48 -9.67
CA THR A 191 -7.09 -11.80 -9.95
C THR A 191 -6.26 -11.91 -8.68
N VAL A 192 -6.47 -11.01 -7.72
CA VAL A 192 -5.73 -11.01 -6.44
C VAL A 192 -6.31 -12.03 -5.47
N GLU A 193 -7.63 -12.25 -5.51
CA GLU A 193 -8.32 -13.33 -4.81
C GLU A 193 -7.77 -14.70 -5.28
N ASP A 194 -7.76 -14.98 -6.59
CA ASP A 194 -7.22 -16.22 -7.17
C ASP A 194 -5.73 -16.42 -6.87
N TRP A 195 -4.95 -15.34 -6.81
CA TRP A 195 -3.53 -15.41 -6.45
C TRP A 195 -3.37 -15.81 -4.98
N TYR A 196 -4.11 -15.17 -4.08
CA TYR A 196 -4.07 -15.47 -2.65
C TYR A 196 -4.56 -16.88 -2.33
N ASP A 197 -5.60 -17.37 -3.02
CA ASP A 197 -6.07 -18.75 -2.89
C ASP A 197 -4.99 -19.79 -3.26
N GLN A 198 -4.09 -19.46 -4.18
CA GLN A 198 -2.98 -20.32 -4.58
C GLN A 198 -1.78 -20.20 -3.64
N PHE A 199 -1.52 -19.01 -3.10
CA PHE A 199 -0.34 -18.70 -2.28
C PHE A 199 -0.75 -17.94 -1.00
N PRO A 200 -1.50 -18.58 -0.09
CA PRO A 200 -2.07 -17.89 1.06
C PRO A 200 -0.98 -17.55 2.06
N PHE A 201 -0.68 -16.27 2.23
CA PHE A 201 0.21 -15.79 3.28
C PHE A 201 -0.37 -14.56 3.99
N GLU A 202 -0.84 -14.77 5.22
CA GLU A 202 -1.56 -13.76 6.02
C GLU A 202 -0.79 -12.46 6.28
N LYS A 203 0.54 -12.45 6.14
CA LYS A 203 1.39 -11.28 6.37
C LYS A 203 1.66 -10.46 5.10
N VAL A 204 1.17 -10.93 3.96
CA VAL A 204 1.44 -10.33 2.65
C VAL A 204 0.12 -9.86 2.01
N PRO A 205 -0.12 -8.55 1.94
CA PRO A 205 -1.17 -8.02 1.08
C PRO A 205 -0.86 -8.30 -0.39
N VAL A 206 -1.88 -8.75 -1.11
CA VAL A 206 -1.84 -8.98 -2.56
C VAL A 206 -2.74 -7.94 -3.22
N VAL A 207 -2.12 -6.93 -3.81
CA VAL A 207 -2.79 -5.69 -4.25
C VAL A 207 -2.82 -5.62 -5.78
N ALA A 208 -3.97 -5.23 -6.35
CA ALA A 208 -4.11 -5.09 -7.80
C ALA A 208 -3.67 -3.69 -8.28
N ASP A 209 -2.67 -3.62 -9.17
CA ASP A 209 -2.35 -2.38 -9.93
C ASP A 209 -3.33 -2.22 -11.12
N ARG A 210 -4.59 -1.92 -10.80
CA ARG A 210 -5.73 -1.93 -11.75
C ARG A 210 -5.53 -1.04 -12.97
N GLU A 211 -4.78 0.06 -12.82
CA GLU A 211 -4.53 1.05 -13.87
C GLU A 211 -3.12 0.96 -14.45
N LYS A 212 -2.31 0.01 -13.97
CA LYS A 212 -0.88 -0.14 -14.30
C LYS A 212 -0.07 1.13 -14.03
N ARG A 213 -0.52 2.00 -13.13
CA ARG A 213 0.12 3.32 -12.90
C ARG A 213 1.39 3.18 -12.09
N PHE A 214 1.36 2.34 -11.06
CA PHE A 214 2.51 2.09 -10.23
C PHE A 214 3.62 1.36 -11.01
N THR A 215 3.24 0.33 -11.78
CA THR A 215 4.17 -0.38 -12.66
C THR A 215 4.73 0.47 -13.80
N GLN A 216 3.92 1.37 -14.39
CA GLN A 216 4.42 2.35 -15.36
C GLN A 216 5.39 3.35 -14.73
N TRP A 217 5.09 3.86 -13.54
CA TRP A 217 5.96 4.78 -12.81
C TRP A 217 7.30 4.14 -12.42
N MET A 218 7.27 2.86 -12.03
CA MET A 218 8.49 2.08 -11.83
C MET A 218 9.31 2.00 -13.12
N GLY A 219 8.69 2.04 -14.30
CA GLY A 219 9.36 1.78 -15.56
C GLY A 219 9.69 0.30 -15.70
N LEU A 220 8.73 -0.56 -15.32
CA LEU A 220 8.91 -2.00 -15.26
C LEU A 220 9.30 -2.62 -16.61
N GLU A 221 10.33 -3.48 -16.61
CA GLU A 221 10.81 -4.18 -17.81
C GLU A 221 10.62 -5.70 -17.76
N ALA A 222 10.50 -6.30 -16.57
CA ALA A 222 10.30 -7.74 -16.39
C ALA A 222 9.58 -8.06 -15.07
N PHE A 223 9.08 -9.30 -14.96
CA PHE A 223 8.46 -9.82 -13.75
C PHE A 223 9.23 -11.05 -13.20
N PRO A 224 9.26 -11.24 -11.86
CA PRO A 224 8.88 -10.25 -10.87
C PRO A 224 9.91 -9.11 -10.83
N THR A 225 9.58 -7.96 -10.25
CA THR A 225 10.57 -6.92 -9.95
C THR A 225 10.38 -6.46 -8.51
N MET A 226 11.49 -6.40 -7.77
CA MET A 226 11.49 -6.10 -6.35
C MET A 226 11.99 -4.68 -6.11
N MET A 227 11.27 -3.92 -5.29
CA MET A 227 11.69 -2.62 -4.77
C MET A 227 11.80 -2.68 -3.25
N TRP A 228 12.97 -2.33 -2.72
CA TRP A 228 13.15 -2.12 -1.28
C TRP A 228 12.98 -0.63 -0.95
N ILE A 229 12.10 -0.36 0.00
CA ILE A 229 11.76 0.95 0.55
C ILE A 229 12.23 1.01 2.01
N ASN A 230 12.91 2.09 2.37
CA ASN A 230 13.36 2.37 3.73
C ASN A 230 12.18 2.76 4.64
N THR A 231 12.42 2.81 5.95
CA THR A 231 11.42 3.22 6.95
C THR A 231 10.94 4.67 6.80
N ASP A 232 11.66 5.50 6.05
CA ASP A 232 11.31 6.88 5.71
C ASP A 232 10.57 7.01 4.35
N MET A 233 10.08 5.89 3.81
CA MET A 233 9.37 5.81 2.52
C MET A 233 10.22 6.22 1.31
N THR A 234 11.56 6.22 1.43
CA THR A 234 12.48 6.42 0.29
C THR A 234 12.90 5.10 -0.36
N ILE A 235 13.08 5.13 -1.69
CA ILE A 235 13.50 3.96 -2.46
C ILE A 235 14.99 3.68 -2.20
N GLU A 236 15.32 2.53 -1.60
CA GLU A 236 16.71 2.14 -1.31
C GLU A 236 17.33 1.32 -2.43
N ALA A 237 16.59 0.34 -2.94
CA ALA A 237 17.06 -0.53 -4.01
C ALA A 237 15.93 -0.83 -4.99
N TYR A 238 16.16 -0.46 -6.25
CA TYR A 238 15.27 -0.73 -7.36
C TYR A 238 16.08 -0.75 -8.66
N GLN A 239 15.79 -1.71 -9.53
CA GLN A 239 16.29 -1.71 -10.90
C GLN A 239 15.23 -2.31 -11.83
N PRO A 240 14.79 -1.57 -12.87
CA PRO A 240 13.90 -2.11 -13.89
C PRO A 240 14.42 -3.43 -14.46
N GLY A 241 13.59 -4.47 -14.44
CA GLY A 241 13.90 -5.76 -15.06
C GLY A 241 14.88 -6.65 -14.30
N ASP A 242 15.36 -6.22 -13.12
CA ASP A 242 16.15 -7.06 -12.21
C ASP A 242 15.27 -7.55 -11.07
N ASN A 243 15.07 -8.87 -11.03
CA ASN A 243 14.21 -9.54 -10.06
C ASN A 243 14.93 -9.92 -8.76
N THR A 244 16.24 -9.64 -8.63
CA THR A 244 17.07 -10.12 -7.52
C THR A 244 17.75 -9.02 -6.72
N ARG A 245 18.00 -7.84 -7.32
CA ARG A 245 18.80 -6.79 -6.68
C ARG A 245 18.16 -6.19 -5.42
N GLY A 246 16.83 -6.05 -5.40
CA GLY A 246 16.09 -5.65 -4.20
C GLY A 246 16.31 -6.65 -3.05
N LEU A 247 16.16 -7.94 -3.33
CA LEU A 247 16.37 -9.03 -2.36
C LEU A 247 17.80 -9.11 -1.87
N GLN A 248 18.77 -9.02 -2.78
CA GLN A 248 20.18 -9.05 -2.41
C GLN A 248 20.51 -7.92 -1.42
N ARG A 249 20.08 -6.68 -1.72
CA ARG A 249 20.38 -5.52 -0.90
C ARG A 249 19.72 -5.61 0.48
N LEU A 250 18.47 -6.05 0.53
CA LEU A 250 17.77 -6.27 1.80
C LEU A 250 18.42 -7.40 2.60
N SER A 251 18.78 -8.51 1.97
CA SER A 251 19.49 -9.62 2.60
C SER A 251 20.82 -9.17 3.22
N GLU A 252 21.62 -8.38 2.49
CA GLU A 252 22.87 -7.80 3.00
C GLU A 252 22.63 -6.86 4.19
N HIS A 253 21.56 -6.06 4.15
CA HIS A 253 21.15 -5.19 5.25
C HIS A 253 20.77 -5.99 6.51
N LEU A 254 19.95 -7.02 6.36
CA LEU A 254 19.51 -7.87 7.46
C LEU A 254 20.66 -8.69 8.08
N ALA A 255 21.67 -9.04 7.29
CA ALA A 255 22.86 -9.77 7.77
C ALA A 255 23.91 -8.87 8.45
N GLY A 256 23.83 -7.54 8.25
CA GLY A 256 24.78 -6.56 8.78
C GLY A 256 24.37 -5.91 10.09
N ASN A 257 23.13 -6.15 10.55
CA ASN A 257 22.58 -5.73 11.84
C ASN A 257 22.60 -6.91 12.83
#